data_AF-A0A942DPT7-F1
#
_entry.id   AF-A0A942DPT7-F1
#
_cell.length_a   1.000
_cell.length_b   1.000
_cell.length_c   1.000
_cell.angle_alpha   90.00
_cell.angle_beta   90.00
_cell.angle_gamma   90.00
#
_symmetry.space_group_name_H-M   'P 1'
#
loop_
_entity.id
_entity.type
_entity.pdbx_description
1 polymer ?
#
loop_
_entity_poly.entity_id
_entity_poly.type
_entity_poly.pdbx_seq_one_letter_code
_entity_poly.pdbx_strand_id
1 'polypeptide(L)'
;MAISQIQHLKNKAKLLQKAKAKAGKPIALKDALEIIAKHANFASWRELKENLDANAILVRHLGSSVWNVWYSSYEDAVRDLNQREGRFLLPYQKQFFICDIHYVNRLNIDVDDADLKLVGNNWVEPKDAAAWDRLLKKMK
;
A
#
# COMPACT_ATOMS: atom_id res chain seq x y z
N MET A 1 -10.44 -0.39 -6.89
CA MET A 1 -9.52 0.75 -6.96
C MET A 1 -8.03 0.37 -6.85
N ALA A 2 -7.59 -0.80 -7.35
CA ALA A 2 -6.19 -1.07 -7.74
C ALA A 2 -5.92 -0.69 -9.22
N ILE A 3 -6.99 -0.77 -10.01
CA ILE A 3 -7.01 -0.46 -11.45
C ILE A 3 -6.49 0.95 -11.72
N SER A 4 -6.76 1.93 -10.85
CA SER A 4 -6.29 3.31 -11.02
C SER A 4 -4.77 3.45 -10.84
N GLN A 5 -4.17 2.82 -9.83
CA GLN A 5 -2.73 2.87 -9.59
C GLN A 5 -1.94 2.07 -10.64
N ILE A 6 -2.38 0.85 -10.97
CA ILE A 6 -1.76 0.06 -12.03
C ILE A 6 -1.84 0.81 -13.37
N GLN A 7 -2.99 1.40 -13.68
CA GLN A 7 -3.16 2.20 -14.90
C GLN A 7 -2.27 3.45 -14.90
N HIS A 8 -2.15 4.13 -13.76
CA HIS A 8 -1.22 5.25 -13.61
C HIS A 8 0.22 4.81 -13.90
N LEU A 9 0.67 3.68 -13.34
CA LEU A 9 2.03 3.17 -13.56
C LEU A 9 2.26 2.79 -15.02
N LYS A 10 1.26 2.17 -15.68
CA LYS A 10 1.31 1.92 -17.13
C LYS A 10 1.40 3.22 -17.94
N ASN A 11 0.67 4.26 -17.55
CA ASN A 11 0.76 5.57 -18.20
C ASN A 11 2.16 6.18 -18.03
N LYS A 12 2.75 6.10 -16.83
CA LYS A 12 4.13 6.52 -16.56
C LYS A 12 5.15 5.74 -17.39
N ALA A 13 4.96 4.42 -17.53
CA ALA A 13 5.81 3.58 -18.37
C ALA A 13 5.77 4.00 -19.85
N LYS A 14 4.59 4.32 -20.38
CA LYS A 14 4.45 4.85 -21.75
C LYS A 14 5.15 6.19 -21.92
N LEU A 15 5.07 7.08 -20.93
CA LEU A 15 5.79 8.35 -20.95
C LEU A 15 7.31 8.15 -20.93
N LEU A 16 7.80 7.23 -20.08
CA LEU A 16 9.22 6.86 -20.02
C LEU A 16 9.70 6.27 -21.36
N GLN A 17 8.92 5.38 -21.96
CA GLN A 17 9.21 4.79 -23.26
C GLN A 17 9.38 5.87 -24.34
N LYS A 18 8.42 6.81 -24.43
CA LYS A 18 8.47 7.94 -25.36
C LYS A 18 9.69 8.84 -25.12
N ALA A 19 10.00 9.13 -23.86
CA ALA A 19 11.17 9.93 -23.51
C ALA A 19 12.49 9.28 -23.94
N LYS A 20 12.61 7.96 -23.75
CA LYS A 20 13.80 7.18 -24.14
C LYS A 20 13.94 7.03 -25.66
N ALA A 21 12.84 6.87 -26.38
CA ALA A 21 12.83 6.92 -27.85
C ALA A 21 13.29 8.29 -28.37
N LYS A 22 12.81 9.39 -27.79
CA LYS A 22 13.26 10.76 -28.14
C LYS A 22 14.75 10.98 -27.85
N ALA A 23 15.29 10.33 -26.81
CA ALA A 23 16.70 10.38 -26.46
C ALA A 23 17.59 9.44 -27.29
N GLY A 24 17.06 8.81 -28.35
CA GLY A 24 17.82 7.92 -29.25
C GLY A 24 18.12 6.52 -28.69
N LYS A 25 17.53 6.15 -27.55
CA LYS A 25 17.66 4.82 -26.94
C LYS A 25 16.27 4.20 -26.73
N PRO A 26 15.57 3.76 -27.80
CA PRO A 26 14.25 3.18 -27.66
C PRO A 26 14.30 1.94 -26.76
N ILE A 27 13.32 1.81 -25.88
CA ILE A 27 13.16 0.66 -24.98
C ILE A 27 11.79 0.03 -25.20
N ALA A 28 11.65 -1.27 -24.92
CA ALA A 28 10.35 -1.90 -24.93
C ALA A 28 9.50 -1.41 -23.74
N LEU A 29 8.16 -1.45 -23.88
CA LEU A 29 7.26 -1.09 -22.79
C LEU A 29 7.46 -2.00 -21.57
N LYS A 30 7.81 -3.27 -21.79
CA LYS A 30 8.18 -4.23 -20.75
C LYS A 30 9.36 -3.70 -19.93
N ASP A 31 10.43 -3.26 -20.59
CA ASP A 31 11.62 -2.72 -19.91
C ASP A 31 11.31 -1.46 -19.13
N ALA A 32 10.45 -0.58 -19.67
CA ALA A 32 10.00 0.61 -18.96
C ALA A 32 9.25 0.27 -17.64
N LEU A 33 8.42 -0.78 -17.65
CA LEU A 33 7.74 -1.28 -16.45
C LEU A 33 8.73 -1.89 -15.45
N GLU A 34 9.71 -2.65 -15.93
CA GLU A 34 10.77 -3.21 -15.09
C GLU A 34 11.61 -2.12 -14.42
N ILE A 35 11.96 -1.05 -15.15
CA ILE A 35 12.66 0.10 -14.59
C ILE A 35 11.84 0.76 -13.48
N ILE A 36 10.53 0.94 -13.69
CA ILE A 36 9.63 1.51 -12.68
C ILE A 36 9.57 0.63 -11.43
N ALA A 37 9.46 -0.70 -11.60
CA ALA A 37 9.44 -1.64 -10.49
C ALA A 37 10.74 -1.60 -9.68
N LYS A 38 11.89 -1.61 -10.35
CA LYS A 38 13.22 -1.52 -9.71
C LYS A 38 13.42 -0.21 -8.96
N HIS A 39 12.97 0.91 -9.50
CA HIS A 39 13.00 2.20 -8.79
C HIS A 39 12.09 2.23 -7.55
N ALA A 40 11.05 1.40 -7.52
CA ALA A 40 10.20 1.19 -6.34
C ALA A 40 10.75 0.10 -5.41
N ASN A 41 11.99 -0.36 -5.61
CA ASN A 41 12.65 -1.45 -4.88
C ASN A 41 11.95 -2.81 -4.98
N PHE A 42 11.26 -3.08 -6.09
CA PHE A 42 10.74 -4.42 -6.43
C PHE A 42 11.66 -5.11 -7.44
N ALA A 43 11.78 -6.43 -7.36
CA ALA A 43 12.62 -7.20 -8.27
C ALA A 43 12.04 -7.25 -9.69
N SER A 44 10.70 -7.18 -9.81
CA SER A 44 10.01 -7.23 -11.10
C SER A 44 8.68 -6.48 -11.11
N TRP A 45 8.19 -6.15 -12.30
CA TRP A 45 6.84 -5.62 -12.48
C TRP A 45 5.75 -6.54 -11.91
N ARG A 46 5.95 -7.87 -11.99
CA ARG A 46 5.00 -8.85 -11.43
C ARG A 46 4.87 -8.70 -9.92
N GLU A 47 6.00 -8.66 -9.21
CA GLU A 47 6.03 -8.51 -7.75
C GLU A 47 5.38 -7.20 -7.30
N LEU A 48 5.69 -6.09 -7.98
CA LEU A 48 5.04 -4.81 -7.72
C LEU A 48 3.52 -4.91 -7.91
N LYS A 49 3.06 -5.53 -9.00
CA LYS A 49 1.63 -5.66 -9.28
C LYS A 49 0.93 -6.50 -8.22
N GLU A 50 1.49 -7.65 -7.85
CA GLU A 50 0.94 -8.53 -6.80
C GLU A 50 0.84 -7.79 -5.45
N ASN A 51 1.89 -7.03 -5.09
CA ASN A 51 1.87 -6.22 -3.88
C ASN A 51 0.80 -5.12 -3.92
N LEU A 52 0.65 -4.43 -5.04
CA LEU A 52 -0.39 -3.40 -5.20
C LEU A 52 -1.78 -4.01 -5.14
N ASP A 53 -2.00 -5.16 -5.77
CA ASP A 53 -3.29 -5.84 -5.75
C ASP A 53 -3.63 -6.32 -4.32
N ALA A 54 -2.65 -6.86 -3.59
CA ALA A 54 -2.83 -7.30 -2.20
C ALA A 54 -3.18 -6.15 -1.24
N ASN A 55 -2.58 -4.97 -1.44
CA ASN A 55 -2.75 -3.82 -0.54
C ASN A 55 -3.77 -2.78 -1.05
N ALA A 56 -4.35 -2.96 -2.24
CA ALA A 56 -5.20 -1.97 -2.90
C ALA A 56 -6.36 -1.48 -2.04
N ILE A 57 -6.89 -2.36 -1.20
CA ILE A 57 -8.01 -2.05 -0.33
C ILE A 57 -7.60 -1.18 0.85
N LEU A 58 -6.42 -1.43 1.42
CA LEU A 58 -5.86 -0.72 2.57
C LEU A 58 -5.48 0.72 2.22
N VAL A 59 -5.14 0.98 0.96
CA VAL A 59 -4.67 2.28 0.48
C VAL A 59 -5.75 3.07 -0.27
N ARG A 60 -7.00 2.57 -0.26
CA ARG A 60 -8.13 3.12 -1.04
C ARG A 60 -8.37 4.61 -0.77
N HIS A 61 -8.16 5.06 0.47
CA HIS A 61 -8.38 6.45 0.90
C HIS A 61 -7.08 7.23 1.14
N LEU A 62 -5.96 6.70 0.67
CA LEU A 62 -4.67 7.40 0.71
C LEU A 62 -4.76 8.68 -0.14
N GLY A 63 -4.42 9.83 0.44
CA GLY A 63 -4.58 11.15 -0.19
C GLY A 63 -5.86 11.91 0.19
N SER A 64 -6.69 11.35 1.07
CA SER A 64 -7.70 12.13 1.79
C SER A 64 -7.06 13.01 2.88
N SER A 65 -7.80 13.96 3.46
CA SER A 65 -7.35 14.88 4.52
C SER A 65 -6.99 14.22 5.85
N VAL A 66 -6.73 12.91 5.86
CA VAL A 66 -6.35 12.15 7.05
C VAL A 66 -4.83 12.16 7.19
N TRP A 67 -4.37 12.42 8.41
CA TRP A 67 -2.94 12.50 8.70
C TRP A 67 -2.31 11.11 8.72
N ASN A 68 -1.26 10.91 7.91
CA ASN A 68 -0.48 9.68 7.87
C ASN A 68 0.98 9.97 8.16
N VAL A 69 1.60 9.19 9.04
CA VAL A 69 3.05 9.25 9.29
C VAL A 69 3.73 8.11 8.56
N TRP A 70 4.78 8.43 7.79
CA TRP A 70 5.43 7.50 6.88
C TRP A 70 6.77 6.99 7.41
N TYR A 71 7.03 5.71 7.20
CA TYR A 71 8.25 5.02 7.64
C TYR A 71 8.80 4.13 6.52
N SER A 72 10.13 4.12 6.39
CA SER A 72 10.85 3.18 5.52
C SER A 72 11.32 1.92 6.25
N SER A 73 11.40 1.96 7.58
CA SER A 73 11.75 0.81 8.43
C SER A 73 10.51 0.33 9.17
N TYR A 74 10.35 -0.99 9.24
CA TYR A 74 9.28 -1.61 9.99
C TYR A 74 9.48 -1.40 11.50
N GLU A 75 10.72 -1.55 11.96
CA GLU A 75 11.11 -1.42 13.36
C GLU A 75 10.82 -0.01 13.89
N ASP A 76 11.14 1.02 13.11
CA ASP A 76 10.83 2.40 13.47
C ASP A 76 9.32 2.65 13.53
N ALA A 77 8.56 2.06 12.61
CA ALA A 77 7.11 2.19 12.57
C ALA A 77 6.45 1.51 13.79
N VAL A 78 6.87 0.28 14.13
CA VAL A 78 6.39 -0.43 15.33
C VAL A 78 6.76 0.34 16.59
N ARG A 79 7.95 0.96 16.65
CA ARG A 79 8.35 1.78 17.79
C ARG A 79 7.41 2.96 17.99
N ASP A 80 7.03 3.71 16.94
CA ASP A 80 6.05 4.81 17.08
C ASP A 80 4.63 4.30 17.37
N LEU A 81 4.23 3.19 16.74
CA LEU A 81 2.93 2.55 16.98
C LEU A 81 2.72 2.24 18.47
N ASN A 82 3.75 1.71 19.14
CA ASN A 82 3.70 1.34 20.55
C ASN A 82 3.71 2.53 21.51
N GLN A 83 4.02 3.74 21.04
CA GLN A 83 4.02 4.95 21.87
C GLN A 83 2.64 5.63 21.96
N ARG A 84 1.69 5.26 21.09
CA ARG A 84 0.42 5.98 20.95
C ARG A 84 -0.73 5.03 20.67
N GLU A 85 -1.72 5.04 21.54
CA GLU A 85 -2.94 4.24 21.38
C GLU A 85 -3.85 4.77 20.26
N GLY A 86 -4.75 3.92 19.77
CA GLY A 86 -5.74 4.29 18.75
C GLY A 86 -5.18 4.51 17.34
N ARG A 87 -3.94 4.08 17.10
CA ARG A 87 -3.25 4.17 15.80
C ARG A 87 -3.05 2.80 15.18
N PHE A 88 -3.01 2.77 13.86
CA PHE A 88 -2.91 1.55 13.06
C PHE A 88 -1.73 1.63 12.09
N LEU A 89 -0.94 0.57 12.01
CA LEU A 89 0.19 0.42 11.10
C LEU A 89 -0.23 -0.39 9.89
N LEU A 90 -0.17 0.24 8.71
CA LEU A 90 -0.57 -0.37 7.44
C LEU A 90 0.64 -0.48 6.48
N PRO A 91 0.72 -1.56 5.69
CA PRO A 91 1.72 -1.69 4.63
C PRO A 91 1.40 -0.80 3.43
N TYR A 92 2.44 -0.24 2.81
CA TYR A 92 2.36 0.45 1.53
C TYR A 92 3.60 0.17 0.69
N GLN A 93 3.49 -0.69 -0.33
CA GLN A 93 4.63 -1.06 -1.17
C GLN A 93 5.81 -1.63 -0.34
N LYS A 94 6.94 -0.91 -0.26
CA LYS A 94 8.11 -1.22 0.57
C LYS A 94 8.25 -0.27 1.77
N GLN A 95 7.18 0.44 2.09
CA GLN A 95 7.08 1.40 3.19
C GLN A 95 5.91 1.02 4.10
N PHE A 96 5.81 1.75 5.19
CA PHE A 96 4.74 1.61 6.17
C PHE A 96 4.18 2.99 6.50
N PHE A 97 2.90 3.05 6.84
CA PHE A 97 2.33 4.27 7.35
C PHE A 97 1.45 3.99 8.56
N ILE A 98 1.46 4.95 9.49
CA ILE A 98 0.58 4.95 10.66
C ILE A 98 -0.55 5.93 10.42
N CYS A 99 -1.78 5.45 10.61
CA CYS A 99 -3.01 6.24 10.53
C CYS A 99 -3.82 6.17 11.83
N ASP A 100 -4.84 7.01 11.94
CA ASP A 100 -5.76 7.02 13.06
C ASP A 100 -7.02 6.17 12.79
N ILE A 101 -7.91 6.11 13.79
CA ILE A 101 -9.19 5.42 13.69
C ILE A 101 -10.11 6.02 12.61
N HIS A 102 -9.98 7.30 12.27
CA HIS A 102 -10.79 7.92 11.21
C HIS A 102 -10.44 7.34 9.84
N TYR A 103 -9.17 6.98 9.60
CA TYR A 103 -8.77 6.25 8.41
C TYR A 103 -9.40 4.85 8.37
N VAL A 104 -9.35 4.12 9.48
CA VAL A 104 -9.91 2.77 9.60
C VAL A 104 -11.43 2.77 9.37
N ASN A 105 -12.14 3.76 9.94
CA ASN A 105 -13.58 3.93 9.71
C ASN A 105 -13.89 4.19 8.22
N ARG A 106 -13.04 4.92 7.51
CA ARG A 106 -13.18 5.11 6.05
C ARG A 106 -12.97 3.82 5.25
N LEU A 107 -12.21 2.87 5.79
CA LEU A 107 -12.11 1.51 5.24
C LEU A 107 -13.35 0.65 5.55
N ASN A 108 -14.43 1.24 6.06
CA ASN A 108 -15.69 0.56 6.39
C ASN A 108 -15.54 -0.44 7.54
N ILE A 109 -14.61 -0.19 8.47
CA ILE A 109 -14.42 -0.97 9.69
C ILE A 109 -14.81 -0.13 10.89
N ASP A 110 -15.68 -0.66 11.75
CA ASP A 110 -16.06 -0.02 13.01
C ASP A 110 -14.95 -0.19 14.06
N VAL A 111 -14.76 0.82 14.93
CA VAL A 111 -13.83 0.75 16.06
C VAL A 111 -14.20 -0.37 17.04
N ASP A 112 -15.49 -0.69 17.14
CA ASP A 112 -15.99 -1.74 18.02
C ASP A 112 -16.03 -3.14 17.39
N ASP A 113 -15.59 -3.27 16.14
CA ASP A 113 -15.59 -4.54 15.43
C ASP A 113 -14.76 -5.60 16.16
N ALA A 114 -15.37 -6.76 16.43
CA ALA A 114 -14.72 -7.84 17.16
C ALA A 114 -13.50 -8.39 16.42
N ASP A 115 -13.53 -8.44 15.08
CA ASP A 115 -12.39 -8.87 14.28
C ASP A 115 -11.27 -7.82 14.32
N LEU A 116 -11.59 -6.52 14.41
CA LEU A 116 -10.58 -5.48 14.59
C LEU A 116 -9.82 -5.66 15.91
N LYS A 117 -10.55 -5.97 17.00
CA LYS A 117 -9.95 -6.22 18.32
C LYS A 117 -9.05 -7.46 18.29
N LEU A 118 -9.40 -8.51 17.53
CA LEU A 118 -8.60 -9.73 17.37
C LEU A 118 -7.35 -9.49 16.51
N VAL A 119 -7.49 -8.80 15.38
CA VAL A 119 -6.37 -8.48 14.48
C VAL A 119 -5.35 -7.57 15.17
N GLY A 120 -5.84 -6.63 15.96
CA GLY A 120 -5.03 -5.59 16.57
C GLY A 120 -4.72 -4.46 15.60
N ASN A 121 -3.73 -3.65 15.96
CA ASN A 121 -3.40 -2.41 15.27
C ASN A 121 -2.16 -2.48 14.38
N ASN A 122 -1.47 -3.63 14.34
CA ASN A 122 -0.42 -3.89 13.39
C ASN A 122 -0.97 -4.76 12.25
N TRP A 123 -1.29 -4.14 11.12
CA TRP A 123 -1.85 -4.86 9.96
C TRP A 123 -0.78 -5.37 9.00
N VAL A 124 0.50 -5.07 9.28
CA VAL A 124 1.64 -5.73 8.62
C VAL A 124 1.77 -7.16 9.14
N GLU A 125 1.59 -7.34 10.45
CA GLU A 125 1.63 -8.63 11.14
C GLU A 125 0.37 -8.79 12.01
N PRO A 126 -0.81 -9.09 11.40
CA PRO A 126 -2.06 -9.24 12.13
C PRO A 126 -1.98 -10.42 13.10
N LYS A 127 -2.47 -10.21 14.34
CA LYS A 127 -2.41 -11.24 15.40
C LYS A 127 -3.30 -12.45 15.12
N ASP A 128 -4.37 -12.27 14.36
CA ASP A 128 -5.32 -13.31 13.99
C ASP A 128 -5.59 -13.24 12.47
N ALA A 129 -5.07 -14.22 11.74
CA ALA A 129 -5.20 -14.30 10.29
C ALA A 129 -6.66 -14.55 9.84
N ALA A 130 -7.44 -15.31 10.61
CA ALA A 130 -8.83 -15.60 10.26
C ALA A 130 -9.73 -14.37 10.45
N ALA A 131 -9.49 -13.59 11.52
CA ALA A 131 -10.13 -12.30 11.74
C ALA A 131 -9.72 -11.28 10.66
N TRP A 132 -8.45 -11.29 10.25
CA TRP A 132 -7.97 -10.44 9.16
C TRP A 132 -8.70 -10.72 7.84
N ASP A 133 -8.85 -11.99 7.47
CA ASP A 133 -9.60 -12.38 6.27
C ASP A 133 -11.07 -11.93 6.31
N ARG A 134 -11.68 -11.93 7.50
CA ARG A 134 -13.04 -11.41 7.68
C ARG A 134 -13.09 -9.89 7.55
N LEU A 135 -12.14 -9.16 8.15
CA LEU A 135 -12.03 -7.70 8.00
C LEU A 135 -11.84 -7.30 6.53
N LEU A 136 -10.93 -7.94 5.81
CA LEU A 136 -10.69 -7.65 4.39
C LEU A 136 -11.95 -7.81 3.53
N LYS A 137 -12.87 -8.72 3.89
CA LYS A 137 -14.16 -8.87 3.22
C LYS A 137 -15.12 -7.72 3.53
N LYS A 138 -15.07 -7.13 4.73
CA LYS A 138 -15.90 -5.98 5.14
C LYS A 138 -15.47 -4.66 4.47
N MET A 139 -14.19 -4.54 4.12
CA MET A 139 -13.63 -3.35 3.46
C MET A 139 -13.97 -3.26 1.96
N LYS A 140 -14.52 -4.32 1.34
CA LYS A 140 -14.75 -4.40 -0.10
C LYS A 140 -15.88 -3.47 -0.52
#